data_AF-A0A417RCZ6-F1
#
_entry.id   AF-A0A417RCZ6-F1
#
_cell.length_a   1.000
_cell.length_b   1.000
_cell.length_c   1.000
_cell.angle_alpha   90.00
_cell.angle_beta   90.00
_cell.angle_gamma   90.00
#
_symmetry.space_group_name_H-M   'P 1'
#
loop_
_entity.id
_entity.type
_entity.pdbx_description
1 polymer ?
#
loop_
_entity_poly.entity_id
_entity_poly.type
_entity_poly.pdbx_seq_one_letter_code
_entity_poly.pdbx_strand_id
1 'polypeptide(L)' 'DMSFTAALCFDFEVYSEAQKRWLEVSSVSNFDTYQANRLKCRYRTAEKKTELCHTLNGSALALPRIVA' A
#
# COMPACT_ATOMS: atom_id res chain seq x y z
N ASP A 1 -8.67 -8.38 2.76
CA ASP A 1 -9.59 -7.24 2.93
C ASP A 1 -9.09 -6.05 2.12
N MET A 2 -9.95 -5.18 1.60
CA MET A 2 -9.49 -3.98 0.87
C MET A 2 -10.15 -2.72 1.44
N SER A 3 -9.34 -1.70 1.73
CA SER A 3 -9.83 -0.39 2.14
C SER A 3 -10.65 0.25 1.01
N PHE A 4 -11.71 1.00 1.36
CA PHE A 4 -12.46 1.85 0.42
C PHE A 4 -11.56 2.77 -0.44
N THR A 5 -10.37 3.08 0.06
CA THR A 5 -9.44 4.01 -0.57
C THR A 5 -8.48 3.36 -1.56
N ALA A 6 -8.29 2.04 -1.50
CA ALA A 6 -7.36 1.29 -2.35
C ALA A 6 -8.07 0.72 -3.57
N ALA A 7 -7.43 0.81 -4.74
CA ALA A 7 -7.86 0.17 -5.97
C ALA A 7 -7.43 -1.30 -6.04
N LEU A 8 -6.27 -1.61 -5.46
CA LEU A 8 -5.71 -2.96 -5.38
C LEU A 8 -4.88 -3.10 -4.10
N CYS A 9 -4.99 -4.25 -3.44
CA CYS A 9 -4.27 -4.55 -2.20
C CYS A 9 -3.77 -6.00 -2.22
N PHE A 10 -2.50 -6.20 -1.88
CA PHE A 10 -1.88 -7.51 -1.70
C PHE A 10 -1.34 -7.63 -0.29
N ASP A 11 -1.82 -8.63 0.44
CA ASP A 11 -1.37 -8.94 1.79
C ASP A 11 -0.42 -10.15 1.76
N PHE A 12 0.68 -10.04 2.49
CA PHE A 12 1.67 -11.09 2.66
C PHE A 12 1.58 -11.62 4.08
N GLU A 13 1.38 -12.92 4.20
CA GLU A 13 1.26 -13.59 5.49
C GLU A 13 2.40 -14.58 5.71
N VAL A 14 2.83 -14.67 6.98
CA VAL A 14 3.79 -15.68 7.44
C VAL A 14 3.14 -16.49 8.54
N TYR A 15 3.33 -17.81 8.52
CA TYR A 15 2.80 -18.67 9.55
C TYR A 15 3.60 -18.53 10.86
N SER A 16 2.91 -18.18 11.94
CA SER A 16 3.48 -18.16 13.28
C SER A 16 3.22 -19.48 13.97
N GLU A 17 4.29 -20.23 14.22
CA GLU A 17 4.22 -21.51 14.92
C GLU A 17 3.83 -21.33 16.39
N ALA A 18 4.25 -20.23 17.03
CA ALA A 18 3.87 -19.90 18.41
C ALA A 18 2.36 -19.63 18.56
N GLN A 19 1.75 -18.95 17.57
CA GLN A 19 0.32 -18.59 17.60
C GLN A 19 -0.57 -19.54 16.79
N LYS A 20 0.02 -20.54 16.11
CA LYS A 20 -0.66 -21.53 15.26
C LYS A 20 -1.58 -20.92 14.20
N ARG A 21 -1.18 -19.79 13.61
CA ARG A 21 -1.96 -19.07 12.61
C ARG A 21 -1.08 -18.28 11.65
N TRP A 22 -1.63 -17.94 10.49
CA TRP A 22 -1.05 -16.98 9.56
C TRP A 22 -1.19 -15.56 10.12
N LEU A 23 -0.11 -14.80 10.08
CA LEU A 23 -0.06 -13.40 10.47
C LEU A 23 0.34 -12.57 9.26
N GLU A 24 -0.46 -11.58 8.90
CA GLU A 24 -0.07 -10.55 7.94
C GLU A 24 1.22 -9.88 8.42
N VAL A 25 2.27 -9.80 7.59
CA VAL A 25 3.54 -9.15 7.91
C VAL A 25 3.82 -7.95 6.99
N SER A 26 3.12 -7.88 5.88
CA SER A 26 3.21 -6.77 4.93
C SER A 26 1.93 -6.66 4.13
N SER A 27 1.62 -5.44 3.70
CA SER A 27 0.56 -5.15 2.75
C SER A 27 1.07 -4.12 1.76
N VAL A 28 0.73 -4.29 0.48
CA VAL A 28 1.06 -3.39 -0.62
C VAL A 28 -0.24 -2.95 -1.30
N SER A 29 -0.48 -1.64 -1.32
CA SER A 29 -1.73 -1.06 -1.82
C SER A 29 -1.49 0.01 -2.89
N ASN A 30 -2.24 -0.07 -3.99
CA ASN A 30 -2.35 0.99 -5.00
C ASN A 30 -3.63 1.80 -4.74
N PHE A 31 -3.54 3.13 -4.76
CA PHE A 31 -4.64 4.06 -4.49
C PHE A 31 -5.01 4.89 -5.73
N ASP A 32 -4.41 4.61 -6.88
CA ASP A 32 -4.44 5.45 -8.08
C ASP A 32 -4.31 6.92 -7.69
N THR A 33 -5.29 7.76 -8.04
CA THR A 33 -5.27 9.19 -7.76
C THR A 33 -5.99 9.58 -6.47
N TYR A 34 -6.50 8.63 -5.66
CA TYR A 34 -7.37 8.94 -4.50
C TYR A 34 -6.68 9.84 -3.47
N GLN A 35 -5.45 9.49 -3.10
CA GLN A 35 -4.65 10.26 -2.14
C GLN A 35 -4.11 11.53 -2.79
N ALA A 36 -3.60 11.43 -4.02
CA ALA A 36 -3.04 12.56 -4.76
C ALA A 36 -4.07 13.67 -5.00
N ASN A 37 -5.34 13.34 -5.25
CA ASN A 37 -6.39 14.34 -5.42
C ASN A 37 -6.64 15.17 -4.15
N ARG A 38 -6.51 14.54 -2.97
CA ARG A 38 -6.68 15.21 -1.67
C ARG A 38 -5.47 16.05 -1.28
N LEU A 39 -4.27 15.53 -1.54
CA LEU A 39 -3.00 16.22 -1.28
C LEU A 39 -2.62 17.24 -2.35
N LYS A 40 -3.36 17.26 -3.47
CA LYS A 40 -3.02 18.05 -4.66
C LYS A 40 -1.63 17.72 -5.22
N CYS A 41 -1.21 16.46 -5.07
CA CYS A 41 0.04 15.93 -5.61
C CYS A 41 -0.09 15.74 -7.12
N ARG A 42 0.72 16.47 -7.88
CA ARG A 42 0.64 16.54 -9.33
C ARG A 42 2.03 16.51 -9.94
N TYR A 43 2.12 16.02 -11.17
CA TYR A 43 3.32 16.06 -11.98
C TYR A 43 3.02 16.72 -13.33
N ARG A 44 4.07 17.09 -14.06
CA ARG A 44 3.96 17.68 -15.40
C ARG A 44 4.36 16.64 -16.45
N THR A 45 3.49 16.41 -17.43
CA THR A 45 3.74 15.48 -18.52
C THR A 45 4.70 16.07 -19.56
N ALA A 46 5.16 15.26 -20.51
CA ALA A 46 6.00 15.70 -21.62
C ALA A 46 5.30 16.78 -22.48
N GLU A 47 3.98 16.72 -22.60
CA GLU A 47 3.12 17.68 -23.30
C GLU A 47 2.84 18.94 -22.47
N LYS A 48 3.55 19.15 -21.35
CA LYS A 48 3.40 20.26 -20.41
C LYS A 48 2.03 20.33 -19.73
N LYS A 49 1.24 19.26 -19.77
CA LYS A 49 -0.04 19.15 -19.03
C LYS A 49 0.24 18.79 -17.57
N THR A 50 -0.67 19.18 -16.68
CA THR A 50 -0.57 18.85 -15.26
C THR A 50 -1.56 17.75 -14.94
N GLU A 51 -1.08 16.64 -14.37
CA GLU A 51 -1.89 15.46 -14.03
C GLU A 51 -1.67 15.04 -12.59
N LEU A 52 -2.61 14.30 -12.01
CA LEU A 52 -2.49 13.75 -10.66
C LEU A 52 -1.52 12.57 -10.65
N CYS A 53 -0.71 12.47 -9.60
CA CYS A 53 0.15 11.31 -9.41
C CYS A 53 -0.69 10.07 -9.03
N HIS A 54 -0.27 8.89 -9.47
CA HIS A 54 -0.72 7.64 -8.85
C HIS A 54 0.11 7.37 -7.59
N THR A 55 -0.52 6.86 -6.55
CA THR A 55 0.18 6.54 -5.30
C THR A 55 0.09 5.05 -4.97
N LEU A 56 1.21 4.49 -4.54
CA LEU A 56 1.33 3.13 -4.03
C LEU A 56 2.13 3.18 -2.73
N ASN A 57 1.74 2.37 -1.75
CA ASN A 57 2.52 2.16 -0.54
C ASN A 57 2.66 0.67 -0.23
N GLY A 58 3.69 0.33 0.55
CA GLY A 58 3.95 -1.03 0.95
C GLY A 58 4.76 -1.09 2.23
N SER A 59 4.41 -2.01 3.12
CA SER A 59 5.18 -2.28 4.34
C SER A 59 6.44 -3.08 3.99
N ALA A 60 7.63 -2.56 4.32
CA ALA A 60 8.89 -3.26 4.05
C ALA A 60 9.17 -4.38 5.06
N LEU A 61 9.06 -4.09 6.35
CA LEU A 61 9.34 -5.05 7.42
C LEU A 61 8.52 -4.72 8.67
N ALA A 62 7.55 -5.56 9.01
CA ALA A 62 6.85 -5.50 10.29
C ALA A 62 7.62 -6.29 11.36
N LEU A 63 8.74 -5.72 11.84
CA LEU A 63 9.63 -6.33 12.86
C LEU A 63 8.91 -7.03 14.02
N PRO A 64 7.89 -6.43 14.67
CA PRO A 64 7.19 -7.08 15.79
C PRO A 64 6.45 -8.37 15.41
N ARG A 65 6.07 -8.56 14.14
CA ARG A 65 5.37 -9.76 13.67
C ARG A 65 6.34 -10.83 13.14
N ILE A 66 7.58 -10.45 12.84
CA ILE A 66 8.61 -11.34 12.27
C ILE A 66 9.52 -11.91 13.36
N VAL A 67 9.75 -11.16 14.44
CA VAL A 67 10.60 -11.59 15.56
C VAL A 67 9.80 -12.33 16.64
N ALA A 68 8.46 -12.33 16.56
CA ALA A 68 7.55 -12.90 17.56
C ALA A 68 7.20 -14.38 17.34
#